data_AF-A0A662EDX1-F1
#
_entry.id   AF-A0A662EDX1-F1
#
_cell.length_a   1.000
_cell.length_b   1.000
_cell.length_c   1.000
_cell.angle_alpha   90.00
_cell.angle_beta   90.00
_cell.angle_gamma   90.00
#
_symmetry.space_group_name_H-M   'P 1'
#
loop_
_entity.id
_entity.type
_entity.pdbx_description
1 polymer ?
#
loop_
_entity_poly.entity_id
_entity_poly.type
_entity_poly.pdbx_seq_one_letter_code
_entity_poly.pdbx_strand_id
1 'polypeptide(L)'
;MNPETLVILGLALSNGLVALSGALAAQYSGFADVGMGVGTIVAGLASVIVGEMLLRPRSVFRATMAALVGSCLYRGAILVALRYGGALGFTASDLKLLTALVVLGALMAPALRARLKGEAA
;
A
#
# COMPACT_ATOMS: atom_id res chain seq x y z
N MET A 1 -32.36 -3.88 -16.28
CA MET A 1 -30.95 -4.19 -15.93
C MET A 1 -30.98 -4.83 -14.55
N ASN A 2 -30.58 -6.10 -14.43
CA ASN A 2 -30.72 -6.82 -13.15
C ASN A 2 -29.61 -6.38 -12.19
N PRO A 3 -29.94 -5.95 -10.96
CA PRO A 3 -28.95 -5.48 -10.00
C PRO A 3 -27.94 -6.57 -9.61
N GLU A 4 -28.38 -7.83 -9.55
CA GLU A 4 -27.51 -8.98 -9.25
C GLU A 4 -26.41 -9.15 -10.30
N THR A 5 -26.75 -9.03 -11.58
CA THR A 5 -25.77 -9.13 -12.68
C THR A 5 -24.75 -8.00 -12.62
N LEU A 6 -25.16 -6.79 -12.26
CA LEU A 6 -24.24 -5.66 -12.10
C LEU A 6 -23.26 -5.85 -10.93
N VAL A 7 -23.75 -6.39 -9.81
CA VAL A 7 -22.92 -6.68 -8.65
C VAL A 7 -21.90 -7.77 -8.97
N ILE A 8 -22.33 -8.85 -9.61
CA ILE A 8 -21.44 -9.95 -10.04
C ILE A 8 -20.39 -9.44 -11.02
N LEU A 9 -20.79 -8.63 -12.00
CA LEU A 9 -19.86 -8.06 -12.99
C LEU A 9 -18.83 -7.15 -12.32
N GLY A 10 -19.26 -6.30 -11.37
CA GLY A 10 -18.37 -5.43 -10.60
C GLY A 10 -17.38 -6.20 -9.73
N LEU A 11 -17.85 -7.25 -9.04
CA LEU A 11 -17.00 -8.15 -8.25
C LEU A 11 -15.99 -8.89 -9.13
N ALA A 12 -16.42 -9.45 -10.26
CA ALA A 12 -15.56 -10.16 -11.19
C ALA A 12 -14.47 -9.24 -11.75
N LEU A 13 -14.84 -8.02 -12.16
CA LEU A 13 -13.89 -7.03 -12.67
C LEU A 13 -12.88 -6.61 -11.59
N SER A 14 -13.35 -6.33 -10.37
CA SER A 14 -12.48 -5.96 -9.25
C SER A 14 -11.47 -7.05 -8.92
N ASN A 15 -11.91 -8.31 -8.81
CA ASN A 15 -11.03 -9.44 -8.53
C ASN A 15 -10.07 -9.73 -9.68
N GLY A 16 -10.53 -9.58 -10.93
CA GLY A 16 -9.68 -9.70 -12.11
C GLY A 16 -8.54 -8.68 -12.12
N LEU A 17 -8.81 -7.42 -11.80
CA LEU A 17 -7.78 -6.37 -11.69
C LEU A 17 -6.77 -6.66 -10.56
N VAL A 18 -7.22 -7.18 -9.42
CA VAL A 18 -6.35 -7.58 -8.31
C VAL A 18 -5.45 -8.75 -8.71
N ALA A 19 -6.00 -9.78 -9.33
CA ALA A 19 -5.24 -10.94 -9.80
C ALA A 19 -4.21 -10.55 -10.86
N LEU A 20 -4.58 -9.68 -11.82
CA LEU A 20 -3.67 -9.17 -12.85
C LEU A 20 -2.50 -8.38 -12.23
N SER A 21 -2.79 -7.51 -11.26
CA SER A 21 -1.76 -6.75 -10.53
C SER A 21 -0.78 -7.68 -9.81
N GLY A 22 -1.29 -8.72 -9.13
CA GLY A 22 -0.47 -9.75 -8.47
C GLY A 22 0.42 -10.52 -9.44
N ALA A 23 -0.11 -10.89 -10.61
CA ALA A 23 0.67 -11.57 -11.65
C ALA A 23 1.79 -10.69 -12.24
N LEU A 24 1.53 -9.39 -12.43
CA LEU A 24 2.55 -8.43 -12.88
C LEU A 24 3.62 -8.20 -11.81
N ALA A 25 3.25 -8.15 -10.53
CA ALA A 25 4.19 -8.04 -9.41
C ALA A 25 5.11 -9.27 -9.28
N ALA A 26 4.55 -10.47 -9.48
CA ALA A 26 5.32 -11.71 -9.51
C ALA A 26 6.30 -11.74 -10.70
N GLN A 27 5.86 -11.34 -11.90
CA GLN A 27 6.75 -11.20 -13.05
C GLN A 27 7.87 -10.19 -12.82
N TYR A 28 7.56 -9.02 -12.23
CA TYR A 28 8.56 -8.01 -11.92
C TYR A 28 9.60 -8.50 -10.91
N SER A 29 9.18 -9.35 -9.96
CA SER A 29 10.07 -9.88 -8.93
C SER A 29 10.86 -11.12 -9.38
N GLY A 30 10.45 -11.79 -10.46
CA GLY A 30 11.14 -12.95 -11.04
C GLY A 30 10.94 -14.28 -10.29
N PHE A 31 10.18 -14.28 -9.20
CA PHE A 31 9.79 -15.47 -8.43
C PHE A 31 8.41 -15.23 -7.83
N ALA A 32 7.69 -16.29 -7.46
CA ALA A 32 6.40 -16.21 -6.79
C ALA A 32 6.47 -17.04 -5.51
N ASP A 33 6.23 -16.39 -4.37
CA ASP A 33 6.20 -17.04 -3.06
C ASP A 33 4.97 -16.56 -2.26
N VAL A 34 4.50 -17.35 -1.30
CA VAL A 34 3.33 -17.01 -0.47
C VAL A 34 3.56 -15.72 0.32
N GLY A 35 4.81 -15.44 0.73
CA GLY A 35 5.18 -14.18 1.38
C GLY A 35 5.02 -12.95 0.48
N MET A 36 5.12 -13.11 -0.84
CA MET A 36 4.98 -12.02 -1.81
C MET A 36 3.53 -11.51 -1.88
N GLY A 37 2.56 -12.40 -1.76
CA GLY A 37 1.14 -12.04 -1.72
C GLY A 37 0.82 -11.18 -0.49
N VAL A 38 1.30 -11.60 0.69
CA VAL A 38 1.16 -10.83 1.93
C VAL A 38 1.85 -9.47 1.81
N GLY A 39 3.07 -9.43 1.30
CA GLY A 39 3.81 -8.18 1.09
C GLY A 39 3.09 -7.21 0.15
N THR A 40 2.49 -7.71 -0.92
CA THR A 40 1.76 -6.89 -1.90
C THR A 40 0.48 -6.29 -1.30
N ILE A 41 -0.27 -7.06 -0.49
CA ILE A 41 -1.47 -6.57 0.20
C ILE A 41 -1.08 -5.51 1.23
N VAL A 42 -0.06 -5.76 2.06
CA VAL A 42 0.40 -4.83 3.09
C VAL A 42 0.89 -3.52 2.46
N ALA A 43 1.70 -3.60 1.39
CA ALA A 43 2.15 -2.42 0.65
C ALA A 43 1.00 -1.65 0.00
N GLY A 44 0.02 -2.37 -0.55
CA GLY A 44 -1.21 -1.78 -1.10
C GLY A 44 -1.98 -0.99 -0.03
N LEU A 45 -2.30 -1.63 1.10
CA LEU A 45 -3.00 -0.98 2.22
C LEU A 45 -2.23 0.21 2.77
N ALA A 46 -0.91 0.10 2.95
CA ALA A 46 -0.08 1.21 3.41
C ALA A 46 -0.16 2.42 2.46
N SER A 47 -0.09 2.19 1.14
CA SER A 47 -0.20 3.26 0.15
C SER A 47 -1.56 3.97 0.16
N VAL A 48 -2.65 3.21 0.38
CA VAL A 48 -4.01 3.75 0.52
C VAL A 48 -4.11 4.60 1.78
N ILE A 49 -3.66 4.09 2.93
CA ILE A 49 -3.69 4.81 4.22
C ILE A 49 -2.93 6.14 4.14
N VAL A 50 -1.74 6.13 3.55
CA VAL A 50 -0.93 7.36 3.34
C VAL A 50 -1.68 8.36 2.45
N GLY A 51 -2.26 7.89 1.35
CA GLY A 51 -3.05 8.71 0.45
C GLY A 51 -4.29 9.32 1.11
N GLU A 52 -5.03 8.51 1.87
CA GLU A 52 -6.23 8.94 2.59
C GLU A 52 -5.92 9.95 3.70
N MET A 53 -4.80 9.78 4.42
CA MET A 53 -4.34 10.75 5.42
C MET A 53 -4.11 12.14 4.82
N LEU A 54 -3.60 12.21 3.59
CA LEU A 54 -3.27 13.47 2.93
C LEU A 54 -4.51 14.16 2.36
N LEU A 55 -5.41 13.39 1.72
CA LEU A 55 -6.49 13.93 0.90
C LEU A 55 -7.88 13.87 1.55
N ARG A 56 -8.02 13.18 2.70
CA ARG A 56 -9.28 13.03 3.47
C ARG A 56 -10.50 12.87 2.57
N PRO A 57 -10.59 11.78 1.79
CA PRO A 57 -11.62 11.63 0.78
C PRO A 57 -13.03 11.56 1.37
N ARG A 58 -14.00 12.15 0.66
CA ARG A 58 -15.44 12.09 0.98
C ARG A 58 -16.27 11.34 -0.07
N SER A 59 -15.67 10.91 -1.17
CA SER A 59 -16.32 10.11 -2.22
C SER A 59 -15.38 9.02 -2.71
N VAL A 60 -15.96 7.97 -3.30
CA VAL A 60 -15.22 6.82 -3.83
C VAL A 60 -14.17 7.26 -4.87
N PHE A 61 -14.52 8.19 -5.76
CA PHE A 61 -13.58 8.72 -6.75
C PHE A 61 -12.37 9.42 -6.12
N ARG A 62 -12.62 10.23 -5.07
CA ARG A 62 -11.55 10.87 -4.30
C ARG A 62 -10.71 9.85 -3.54
N ALA A 63 -11.28 8.75 -3.07
CA ALA A 63 -10.53 7.68 -2.41
C ALA A 63 -9.58 6.97 -3.39
N THR A 64 -10.03 6.68 -4.61
CA THR A 64 -9.16 6.08 -5.65
C THR A 64 -8.03 7.04 -6.07
N MET A 65 -8.33 8.33 -6.23
CA MET A 65 -7.30 9.35 -6.46
C MET A 65 -6.33 9.47 -5.29
N ALA A 66 -6.83 9.39 -4.05
CA ALA A 66 -5.99 9.42 -2.86
C ALA A 66 -5.03 8.23 -2.82
N ALA A 67 -5.51 7.02 -3.10
CA ALA A 67 -4.68 5.83 -3.20
C ALA A 67 -3.59 5.94 -4.28
N LEU A 68 -3.92 6.49 -5.46
CA LEU A 68 -2.95 6.72 -6.53
C LEU A 68 -1.86 7.71 -6.10
N VAL A 69 -2.24 8.83 -5.50
CA VAL A 69 -1.31 9.85 -4.99
C VAL A 69 -0.46 9.29 -3.85
N GLY A 70 -1.06 8.53 -2.93
CA GLY A 70 -0.36 7.84 -1.84
C GLY A 70 0.66 6.82 -2.34
N SER A 71 0.34 6.06 -3.40
CA SER A 71 1.28 5.12 -4.03
C SER A 71 2.48 5.83 -4.67
N CYS A 72 2.24 6.96 -5.35
CA CYS A 72 3.33 7.79 -5.90
C CYS A 72 4.20 8.40 -4.82
N LEU A 73 3.60 8.95 -3.76
CA LEU A 73 4.33 9.51 -2.61
C LEU A 73 5.14 8.46 -1.88
N TYR A 74 4.57 7.28 -1.64
CA TYR A 74 5.27 6.16 -1.01
C TYR A 74 6.50 5.73 -1.83
N ARG A 75 6.33 5.53 -3.14
CA ARG A 75 7.46 5.21 -4.03
C ARG A 75 8.48 6.34 -4.14
N GLY A 76 8.02 7.60 -4.18
CA GLY A 76 8.86 8.78 -4.22
C GLY A 76 9.70 8.94 -2.95
N ALA A 77 9.11 8.74 -1.78
CA ALA A 77 9.81 8.77 -0.50
C ALA A 77 10.89 7.69 -0.42
N ILE A 78 10.61 6.48 -0.91
CA ILE A 78 11.60 5.39 -1.00
C ILE A 78 12.75 5.78 -1.94
N LEU A 79 12.44 6.32 -3.11
CA LEU A 79 13.44 6.76 -4.09
C LEU A 79 14.32 7.88 -3.54
N VAL A 80 13.72 8.87 -2.86
CA VAL A 80 14.45 9.98 -2.24
C VAL A 80 15.32 9.47 -1.11
N ALA A 81 14.79 8.60 -0.24
CA ALA A 81 15.57 7.96 0.81
C ALA A 81 16.78 7.22 0.22
N LEU A 82 16.58 6.41 -0.82
CA LEU A 82 17.66 5.66 -1.48
C LEU A 82 18.72 6.59 -2.10
N ARG A 83 18.29 7.67 -2.76
CA ARG A 83 19.17 8.58 -3.50
C ARG A 83 19.94 9.54 -2.58
N TYR A 84 19.32 10.03 -1.50
CA TYR A 84 19.98 10.85 -0.49
C TYR A 84 20.76 10.04 0.54
N GLY A 85 20.32 8.82 0.89
CA GLY A 85 21.05 7.94 1.79
C GLY A 85 22.33 7.37 1.16
N GLY A 86 22.33 7.16 -0.16
CA GLY A 86 23.55 6.82 -0.89
C GLY A 86 24.62 7.91 -0.83
N ALA A 87 24.25 9.18 -0.64
CA ALA A 87 25.19 10.30 -0.50
C ALA A 87 25.86 10.38 0.89
N LEU A 88 25.27 9.75 1.92
CA LEU A 88 25.86 9.64 3.27
C LEU A 88 26.68 8.35 3.49
N GLY A 89 26.85 7.50 2.48
CA GLY A 89 27.60 6.25 2.59
C GLY A 89 26.84 5.09 3.25
N PHE A 90 25.51 5.20 3.37
CA PHE A 90 24.69 4.08 3.83
C PHE A 90 24.56 3.00 2.75
N THR A 91 24.77 1.75 3.12
CA THR A 91 24.62 0.61 2.21
C THR A 91 23.13 0.45 1.84
N ALA A 92 22.83 -0.01 0.62
CA ALA A 92 21.45 -0.23 0.15
C ALA A 92 20.59 -1.11 1.08
N SER A 93 21.23 -1.91 1.95
CA SER A 93 20.61 -2.72 2.99
C SER A 93 20.00 -1.89 4.11
N ASP A 94 20.67 -0.82 4.56
CA ASP A 94 20.21 0.03 5.67
C ASP A 94 19.04 0.93 5.24
N LEU A 95 19.00 1.29 3.96
CA LEU A 95 17.91 2.06 3.36
C LEU A 95 16.62 1.24 3.18
N LYS A 96 16.75 -0.05 2.87
CA LYS A 96 15.63 -0.99 2.93
C LYS A 96 15.13 -1.17 4.36
N LEU A 97 16.04 -1.19 5.33
CA LEU A 97 15.73 -1.24 6.76
C LEU A 97 14.96 0.00 7.22
N LEU A 98 15.39 1.20 6.82
CA LEU A 98 14.71 2.46 7.14
C LEU A 98 13.31 2.53 6.51
N THR A 99 13.20 2.08 5.25
CA THR A 99 11.91 2.00 4.55
C THR A 99 10.98 1.02 5.26
N ALA A 100 11.48 -0.15 5.64
CA ALA A 100 10.72 -1.13 6.41
C ALA A 100 10.29 -0.56 7.77
N LEU A 101 11.13 0.25 8.42
CA LEU A 101 10.81 0.95 9.68
C LEU A 101 9.72 2.02 9.51
N VAL A 102 9.74 2.78 8.42
CA VAL A 102 8.70 3.77 8.10
C VAL A 102 7.38 3.07 7.79
N VAL A 103 7.41 1.95 7.06
CA VAL A 103 6.22 1.12 6.78
C VAL A 103 5.69 0.49 8.06
N LEU A 104 6.56 -0.11 8.88
CA LEU A 104 6.19 -0.66 10.18
C LEU A 104 5.58 0.42 11.07
N GLY A 105 6.22 1.58 11.16
CA GLY A 105 5.73 2.72 11.94
C GLY A 105 4.38 3.22 11.44
N ALA A 106 4.20 3.35 10.13
CA ALA A 106 2.94 3.75 9.52
C ALA A 106 1.83 2.71 9.70
N LEU A 107 2.16 1.42 9.78
CA LEU A 107 1.22 0.32 10.03
C LEU A 107 0.90 0.17 11.53
N MET A 108 1.89 0.41 12.40
CA MET A 108 1.73 0.41 13.85
C MET A 108 1.01 1.66 14.35
N ALA A 109 1.12 2.80 13.67
CA ALA A 109 0.45 4.04 14.04
C ALA A 109 -1.09 3.93 14.14
N PRO A 110 -1.83 3.33 13.18
CA PRO A 110 -3.26 3.09 13.34
C PRO A 110 -3.57 2.03 14.40
N ALA A 111 -2.76 0.96 14.52
CA ALA A 111 -2.95 -0.08 15.54
C ALA A 111 -2.75 0.46 16.97
N LEU A 112 -1.76 1.32 17.17
CA LEU A 112 -1.47 1.98 18.44
C LEU A 112 -2.49 3.07 18.75
N ARG A 113 -2.94 3.85 17.76
CA ARG A 113 -4.06 4.79 17.92
C ARG A 113 -5.35 4.08 18.30
N ALA A 114 -5.64 2.91 17.72
CA ALA A 114 -6.82 2.11 18.06
C ALA A 114 -6.75 1.60 19.51
N ARG A 115 -5.57 1.14 19.96
CA ARG A 115 -5.35 0.73 21.35
C ARG A 115 -5.39 1.88 22.36
N LEU A 116 -4.86 3.05 22.00
CA LEU A 116 -4.90 4.24 22.84
C LEU A 116 -6.30 4.87 22.92
N LYS A 117 -7.20 4.57 21.97
CA LYS A 117 -8.58 5.06 21.97
C LYS A 117 -9.56 4.22 22.79
N GLY A 118 -9.10 3.14 23.44
CA GLY A 118 -9.82 2.49 24.53
C GLY A 118 -11.23 2.02 24.19
N GLU A 119 -11.34 1.02 23.32
CA GLU A 119 -12.36 -0.02 23.50
C GLU A 119 -11.65 -1.21 24.14
N ALA A 120 -11.27 -1.02 25.41
CA ALA A 120 -10.94 -2.09 26.33
C ALA A 120 -12.16 -2.20 27.25
N ALA A 121 -12.92 -3.29 27.09
CA ALA A 121 -13.78 -3.80 28.15
C ALA A 121 -12.90 -4.26 29.33
#